data_AF-A0A972IWX9-F1
#
_entry.id   AF-A0A972IWX9-F1
#
_cell.length_a   1.000
_cell.length_b   1.000
_cell.length_c   1.000
_cell.angle_alpha   90.00
_cell.angle_beta   90.00
_cell.angle_gamma   90.00
#
_symmetry.space_group_name_H-M   'P 1'
#
loop_
_entity.id
_entity.type
_entity.pdbx_description
1 polymer ?
#
loop_
_entity_poly.entity_id
_entity_poly.type
_entity_poly.pdbx_seq_one_letter_code
_entity_poly.pdbx_strand_id
1 'polypeptide(L)' 'MAEHKLHTHPIPPLYNEHSRVLILGSFPSPKSRENRFFYGHPQ' A
#
# COMPACT_ATOMS: atom_id res chain seq x y z
N MET A 1 23.66 -14.48 -4.52
CA MET A 1 22.46 -14.01 -5.24
C MET A 1 21.30 -14.06 -4.27
N ALA A 2 20.72 -12.92 -3.89
CA ALA A 2 19.58 -12.93 -2.95
C ALA A 2 18.33 -13.45 -3.67
N GLU A 3 17.60 -14.35 -3.03
CA GLU A 3 16.34 -14.90 -3.54
C GLU A 3 15.27 -13.80 -3.56
N HIS A 4 14.73 -13.47 -4.74
CA HIS A 4 13.64 -12.50 -4.85
C HIS A 4 12.30 -13.18 -4.56
N LYS A 5 11.78 -12.95 -3.36
CA LYS A 5 10.46 -13.42 -2.95
C LYS A 5 9.37 -12.44 -3.38
N LEU A 6 8.34 -12.95 -4.06
CA LEU A 6 7.14 -12.17 -4.37
C LEU A 6 6.31 -12.02 -3.08
N HIS A 7 6.00 -10.77 -2.73
CA HIS A 7 5.15 -10.44 -1.59
C HIS A 7 3.83 -9.85 -2.09
N THR A 8 2.72 -10.43 -1.65
CA THR A 8 1.39 -9.86 -1.91
C THR A 8 1.18 -8.62 -1.05
N HIS A 9 0.78 -7.52 -1.67
CA HIS A 9 0.47 -6.29 -0.97
C HIS A 9 -0.78 -6.49 -0.07
N PRO A 10 -0.73 -6.16 1.24
CA PRO A 10 -1.77 -6.55 2.18
C PRO A 10 -3.02 -5.65 2.14
N ILE A 11 -2.94 -4.53 1.43
CA ILE A 11 -4.06 -3.58 1.24
C ILE A 11 -4.36 -3.53 -0.26
N PRO A 12 -5.62 -3.72 -0.70
CA PRO A 12 -5.96 -3.59 -2.10
C PRO A 12 -5.73 -2.15 -2.59
N PRO A 13 -5.42 -1.95 -3.88
CA PRO A 13 -5.39 -0.61 -4.45
C PRO A 13 -6.78 0.03 -4.36
N LEU A 14 -6.81 1.33 -4.04
CA LEU A 14 -8.03 2.12 -4.01
C LEU A 14 -8.11 2.99 -5.27
N TYR A 15 -9.05 2.69 -6.16
CA TYR A 15 -9.23 3.41 -7.42
C TYR A 15 -10.65 3.25 -7.97
N ASN A 16 -11.01 4.11 -8.92
CA ASN A 16 -12.24 4.03 -9.73
C ASN A 16 -12.01 4.67 -11.12
N GLU A 17 -13.03 4.69 -11.97
CA GLU A 17 -12.98 5.25 -13.33
C GLU A 17 -12.66 6.75 -13.41
N HIS A 18 -12.87 7.48 -12.31
CA HIS A 18 -12.59 8.91 -12.23
C HIS A 18 -11.19 9.21 -11.69
N SER A 19 -10.42 8.19 -11.31
CA SER A 19 -9.05 8.37 -10.84
C SER A 19 -8.18 9.03 -11.93
N ARG A 20 -7.32 9.98 -11.54
CA ARG A 20 -6.46 10.75 -12.45
C ARG A 20 -4.99 10.74 -12.07
N VAL A 21 -4.68 10.30 -10.84
CA VAL A 21 -3.33 10.30 -10.28
C VAL A 21 -3.05 8.92 -9.70
N LEU A 22 -1.89 8.38 -10.03
CA LEU A 22 -1.34 7.17 -9.43
C LEU A 22 -0.31 7.57 -8.38
N ILE A 23 -0.53 7.15 -7.14
CA ILE A 23 0.43 7.31 -6.05
C ILE A 23 1.08 5.96 -5.81
N LEU A 24 2.40 5.87 -5.98
CA LEU A 24 3.20 4.69 -5.69
C LEU A 24 3.97 4.89 -4.38
N GLY A 25 3.58 4.17 -3.35
CA GLY A 25 4.24 4.15 -2.06
C GLY A 25 5.14 2.93 -1.86
N SER A 26 5.83 2.89 -0.72
CA SER A 26 6.49 1.69 -0.22
C SER A 26 5.49 0.75 0.47
N PHE A 27 5.97 -0.38 0.99
CA PHE A 27 5.14 -1.35 1.71
C PHE A 27 4.52 -0.73 2.97
N PRO A 28 3.23 -1.00 3.29
CA PRO A 28 2.51 -0.31 4.35
C PRO A 28 3.10 -0.59 5.72
N SER A 29 3.19 0.47 6.53
CA SER A 29 3.58 0.39 7.93
C SER A 29 2.63 -0.52 8.72
N PRO A 30 3.05 -1.08 9.88
CA PRO A 30 2.16 -1.83 10.76
C PRO A 30 0.84 -1.11 11.04
N LYS A 31 0.88 0.21 11.29
CA LYS A 31 -0.32 1.02 11.56
C LYS A 31 -1.28 1.11 10.36
N SER A 32 -0.74 1.24 9.15
CA SER A 32 -1.55 1.23 7.93
C SER A 32 -2.21 -0.14 7.69
N ARG A 33 -1.52 -1.23 8.06
CA ARG A 33 -2.07 -2.59 7.99
C ARG A 33 -3.20 -2.82 9.00
N GLU A 34 -3.05 -2.36 10.23
CA GLU A 34 -4.12 -2.41 11.26
C GLU A 34 -5.39 -1.67 10.79
N ASN A 35 -5.21 -0.45 10.28
CA ASN A 35 -6.31 0.40 9.85
C ASN A 35 -6.88 0.03 8.47
N ARG A 36 -6.24 -0.92 7.75
CA ARG A 36 -6.54 -1.29 6.35
C ARG A 36 -6.64 -0.09 5.41
N PHE A 37 -5.83 0.92 5.65
CA PHE A 37 -5.82 2.16 4.88
C PHE A 37 -4.39 2.70 4.76
N PHE A 38 -4.07 3.28 3.61
CA PHE A 38 -2.76 3.88 3.35
C PHE A 38 -2.57 5.15 4.20
N TYR A 39 -1.35 5.41 4.67
CA TYR A 39 -1.01 6.60 5.46
C TYR A 39 -1.80 6.73 6.78
N GLY A 40 -2.09 5.59 7.43
CA GLY A 40 -2.86 5.55 8.69
C GLY A 40 -2.17 6.15 9.92
N HIS A 41 -1.07 6.89 9.75
CA HIS A 41 -0.36 7.59 10.81
C HIS A 41 -0.26 9.09 10.46
N PRO A 42 -0.86 9.99 11.25
CA PRO A 42 -0.99 11.41 10.94
C PRO A 42 0.28 12.23 11.22
N GLN A 43 1.47 11.63 11.04
CA GLN A 43 2.73 12.27 11.44
C GLN A 43 3.06 13.50 10.59
#